data_AF-A0A7J3AZA0-F1
#
_entry.id   AF-A0A7J3AZA0-F1
#
_cell.length_a   1.000
_cell.length_b   1.000
_cell.length_c   1.000
_cell.angle_alpha   90.00
_cell.angle_beta   90.00
_cell.angle_gamma   90.00
#
_symmetry.space_group_name_H-M   'P 1'
#
loop_
_entity.id
_entity.type
_entity.pdbx_description
1 polymer ?
#
loop_
_entity_poly.entity_id
_entity_poly.type
_entity_poly.pdbx_seq_one_letter_code
_entity_poly.pdbx_strand_id
1 'polypeptide(L)'
;MDPVEAYGRVKSSILEHHKWFDSSLPMIASENVTSPAVRKAMTSDFGHRYAEGWVGERVYAGTKYIDEVESIAMELVKRLFNVKFADVRPISGVVANLAVYTAFTNPGDVAMALPITKGGHISMGPLRGSEGQFIGGTAGAVRGLDVKYLAFDDHNMNVDVDKSIKRIEENKPKLVILGGSVILFPHPVKELSDVCKSVGALLHYDAAHVAGLIAGKQFQQPMEEGADVMTMSTHKTFFGPQHGAVITNDEEKFERIKLANFPGLLSNHHLHSVAALALAAAEMLAFGEEYARAVVRNAKALAQALHDEGFSVVAEHLGFTQSHQVLLDVDALGGGHRCEKLLEEANIIVNRNLLPWDIKRGRSFKDPGGLRLGVSELTRLGMGEEEMKEIAKLYRKVLLDREDPKKVAGEVSELRKRFRNVKYAFEEGPAYEY
;
A
#
# COMPACT_ATOMS: atom_id res chain seq x y z
N MET A 1 -2.79 31.59 -17.93
CA MET A 1 -3.68 31.71 -16.75
C MET A 1 -3.09 32.79 -15.89
N ASP A 2 -3.90 33.74 -15.44
CA ASP A 2 -3.47 34.77 -14.52
C ASP A 2 -3.09 34.16 -13.14
N PRO A 3 -2.07 34.64 -12.40
CA PRO A 3 -1.69 34.04 -11.11
C PRO A 3 -2.80 34.04 -10.05
N VAL A 4 -3.66 35.06 -10.02
CA VAL A 4 -4.81 35.11 -9.09
C VAL A 4 -5.88 34.10 -9.51
N GLU A 5 -6.13 34.00 -10.82
CA GLU A 5 -7.01 32.97 -11.38
C GLU A 5 -6.50 31.55 -11.04
N ALA A 6 -5.19 31.31 -11.19
CA ALA A 6 -4.55 30.04 -10.86
C ALA A 6 -4.73 29.70 -9.37
N TYR A 7 -4.49 30.66 -8.48
CA TYR A 7 -4.69 30.50 -7.04
C TYR A 7 -6.15 30.15 -6.71
N GLY A 8 -7.12 30.88 -7.28
CA GLY A 8 -8.55 30.62 -7.09
C GLY A 8 -8.97 29.24 -7.62
N ARG A 9 -8.44 28.84 -8.79
CA ARG A 9 -8.74 27.55 -9.41
C ARG A 9 -8.21 26.37 -8.59
N VAL A 10 -7.01 26.48 -8.01
CA VAL A 10 -6.46 25.44 -7.12
C VAL A 10 -7.35 25.24 -5.90
N LYS A 11 -7.72 26.32 -5.19
CA LYS A 11 -8.60 26.25 -4.02
C LYS A 11 -9.96 25.63 -4.36
N SER A 12 -10.55 26.05 -5.47
CA SER A 12 -11.85 25.53 -5.93
C SER A 12 -11.76 24.05 -6.27
N SER A 13 -10.70 23.62 -6.96
CA SER A 13 -10.52 22.22 -7.36
C SER A 13 -10.37 21.29 -6.14
N ILE A 14 -9.66 21.75 -5.10
CA ILE A 14 -9.54 21.00 -3.84
C ILE A 14 -10.93 20.85 -3.18
N LEU A 15 -11.69 21.93 -3.06
CA LEU A 15 -13.02 21.89 -2.46
C LEU A 15 -13.99 20.98 -3.23
N GLU A 16 -13.99 21.04 -4.56
CA GLU A 16 -14.84 20.18 -5.39
C GLU A 16 -14.41 18.71 -5.31
N HIS A 17 -13.11 18.41 -5.16
CA HIS A 17 -12.63 17.05 -4.95
C HIS A 17 -13.13 16.47 -3.62
N HIS A 18 -13.09 17.26 -2.54
CA HIS A 18 -13.66 16.88 -1.24
C HIS A 18 -15.16 16.56 -1.34
N LYS A 19 -15.93 17.41 -2.02
CA LYS A 19 -17.36 17.18 -2.25
C LYS A 19 -17.63 15.93 -3.08
N TRP A 20 -16.83 15.70 -4.13
CA TRP A 20 -16.98 14.53 -4.99
C TRP A 20 -16.77 13.25 -4.19
N PHE A 21 -15.66 13.14 -3.44
CA PHE A 21 -15.36 11.95 -2.63
C PHE A 21 -16.36 11.73 -1.48
N ASP A 22 -16.95 12.79 -0.90
CA ASP A 22 -18.05 12.65 0.08
C ASP A 22 -19.29 11.94 -0.52
N SER A 23 -19.42 11.94 -1.85
CA SER A 23 -20.50 11.30 -2.60
C SER A 23 -20.09 10.06 -3.40
N SER A 24 -18.82 9.64 -3.32
CA SER A 24 -18.27 8.52 -4.10
C SER A 24 -17.88 7.32 -3.24
N LEU A 25 -17.74 6.15 -3.84
CA LEU A 25 -17.18 4.94 -3.23
C LEU A 25 -15.68 4.84 -3.57
N PRO A 26 -14.76 5.26 -2.68
CA PRO A 26 -13.32 5.08 -2.87
C PRO A 26 -12.94 3.62 -2.64
N MET A 27 -12.59 2.93 -3.73
CA MET A 27 -12.28 1.50 -3.75
C MET A 27 -10.90 1.21 -4.34
N ILE A 28 -10.02 2.21 -4.43
CA ILE A 28 -8.62 2.01 -4.81
C ILE A 28 -7.88 1.38 -3.63
N ALA A 29 -7.30 0.19 -3.82
CA ALA A 29 -6.67 -0.57 -2.73
C ALA A 29 -5.41 0.06 -2.11
N SER A 30 -4.90 1.14 -2.68
CA SER A 30 -3.78 1.95 -2.18
C SER A 30 -4.21 3.26 -1.52
N GLU A 31 -5.51 3.52 -1.42
CA GLU A 31 -6.07 4.70 -0.80
C GLU A 31 -6.74 4.35 0.54
N ASN A 32 -6.79 5.35 1.41
CA ASN A 32 -7.51 5.33 2.67
C ASN A 32 -7.69 6.76 3.17
N VAL A 33 -8.59 6.94 4.14
CA VAL A 33 -8.85 8.23 4.77
C VAL A 33 -8.23 8.30 6.16
N THR A 34 -7.59 9.43 6.46
CA THR A 34 -7.02 9.72 7.77
C THR A 34 -8.06 10.32 8.71
N SER A 35 -7.89 10.15 10.03
CA SER A 35 -8.77 10.78 11.01
C SER A 35 -8.64 12.31 11.01
N PRO A 36 -9.64 13.06 11.50
CA PRO A 36 -9.55 14.51 11.69
C PRO A 36 -8.30 14.95 12.47
N ALA A 37 -7.90 14.21 13.51
CA ALA A 37 -6.71 14.50 14.30
C ALA A 37 -5.42 14.36 13.45
N VAL A 38 -5.31 13.28 12.67
CA VAL A 38 -4.18 13.05 11.76
C VAL A 38 -4.11 14.16 10.69
N ARG A 39 -5.25 14.59 10.12
CA ARG A 39 -5.30 15.71 9.16
C ARG A 39 -4.85 17.04 9.77
N LYS A 40 -5.29 17.37 10.99
CA LYS A 40 -4.87 18.59 11.70
C LYS A 40 -3.36 18.60 11.96
N ALA A 41 -2.77 17.45 12.31
CA ALA A 41 -1.32 17.34 12.52
C ALA A 41 -0.51 17.65 11.25
N MET A 42 -1.02 17.27 10.08
CA MET A 42 -0.38 17.55 8.78
C MET A 42 -0.26 19.05 8.49
N THR A 43 -1.09 19.90 9.09
CA THR A 43 -1.09 21.36 8.89
C THR A 43 -0.42 22.13 10.03
N SER A 44 0.29 21.45 10.93
CA SER A 44 0.97 22.07 12.06
C SER A 44 2.25 22.81 11.66
N ASP A 45 2.78 23.64 12.56
CA ASP A 45 4.03 24.38 12.36
C ASP A 45 5.23 23.47 12.05
N PHE A 46 5.15 22.17 12.36
CA PHE A 46 6.19 21.19 12.04
C PHE A 46 6.49 21.14 10.52
N GLY A 47 5.52 21.51 9.67
CA GLY A 47 5.74 21.67 8.23
C GLY A 47 6.70 22.80 7.83
N HIS A 48 7.07 23.68 8.76
CA HIS A 48 7.97 24.80 8.55
C HIS A 48 9.36 24.62 9.18
N ARG A 49 9.59 23.49 9.87
CA ARG A 49 10.81 23.25 10.67
C ARG A 49 11.73 22.22 10.02
N TYR A 50 12.96 22.18 10.53
CA TYR A 50 14.05 21.33 10.06
C TYR A 50 14.59 20.52 11.23
N ALA A 51 14.82 19.21 11.05
CA ALA A 51 15.42 18.37 12.08
C ALA A 51 16.32 17.27 11.49
N GLU A 52 17.51 17.67 11.04
CA GLU A 52 18.53 16.72 10.59
C GLU A 52 19.06 15.84 11.73
N GLY A 53 19.44 14.61 11.39
CA GLY A 53 20.06 13.67 12.31
C GLY A 53 19.07 12.71 12.95
N TRP A 54 19.40 12.26 14.15
CA TRP A 54 18.62 11.34 14.96
C TRP A 54 18.07 12.05 16.20
N VAL A 55 17.00 11.51 16.79
CA VAL A 55 16.45 12.01 18.07
C VAL A 55 17.56 12.13 19.12
N GLY A 56 17.69 13.30 19.74
CA GLY A 56 18.74 13.58 20.73
C GLY A 56 20.14 13.88 20.15
N GLU A 57 20.33 13.71 18.84
CA GLU A 57 21.59 13.89 18.12
C GLU A 57 21.39 14.83 16.91
N ARG A 58 20.60 15.89 17.11
CA ARG A 58 20.22 16.81 16.03
C ARG A 58 21.35 17.78 15.69
N VAL A 59 21.49 18.06 14.39
CA VAL A 59 22.41 19.09 13.89
C VAL A 59 21.84 20.50 14.12
N TYR A 60 20.50 20.62 14.14
CA TYR A 60 19.78 21.90 14.28
C TYR A 60 19.19 22.04 15.69
N ALA A 61 19.16 23.27 16.20
CA ALA A 61 18.48 23.62 17.43
C ALA A 61 16.94 23.73 17.24
N GLY A 62 16.19 23.81 18.34
CA GLY A 62 14.73 24.01 18.29
C GLY A 62 13.92 22.73 18.11
N THR A 63 14.54 21.56 18.29
CA THR A 63 13.91 20.25 18.04
C THR A 63 13.23 19.62 19.27
N LYS A 64 13.17 20.30 20.42
CA LYS A 64 12.66 19.74 21.70
C LYS A 64 11.38 18.90 21.53
N TYR A 65 10.34 19.49 20.93
CA TYR A 65 9.05 18.81 20.73
C TYR A 65 9.00 17.93 19.48
N ILE A 66 9.88 18.18 18.51
CA ILE A 66 10.02 17.33 17.33
C ILE A 66 10.60 15.96 17.75
N ASP A 67 11.63 15.98 18.60
CA ASP A 67 12.27 14.78 19.15
C ASP A 67 11.31 13.97 20.03
N GLU A 68 10.49 14.65 20.83
CA GLU A 68 9.43 14.01 21.62
C GLU A 68 8.43 13.27 20.72
N VAL A 69 7.89 13.95 19.69
CA VAL A 69 6.92 13.37 18.77
C VAL A 69 7.52 12.22 17.94
N GLU A 70 8.75 12.39 17.43
CA GLU A 70 9.44 11.34 16.67
C GLU A 70 9.75 10.12 17.53
N SER A 71 10.15 10.33 18.80
CA SER A 71 10.34 9.23 19.76
C SER A 71 9.05 8.44 20.00
N ILE A 72 7.93 9.15 20.19
CA ILE A 72 6.61 8.52 20.37
C ILE A 72 6.21 7.74 19.11
N ALA A 73 6.40 8.30 17.92
CA ALA A 73 6.11 7.62 16.67
C ALA A 73 6.90 6.32 16.54
N MET A 74 8.22 6.35 16.79
CA MET A 74 9.07 5.16 16.77
C MET A 74 8.62 4.12 17.80
N GLU A 75 8.30 4.53 19.02
CA GLU A 75 7.84 3.62 20.08
C GLU A 75 6.50 2.95 19.72
N LEU A 76 5.55 3.70 19.19
CA LEU A 76 4.26 3.15 18.77
C LEU A 76 4.42 2.17 17.61
N VAL A 77 5.24 2.50 16.60
CA VAL A 77 5.54 1.59 15.48
C VAL A 77 6.22 0.32 15.98
N LYS A 78 7.21 0.44 16.88
CA LYS A 78 7.86 -0.73 17.49
C LYS A 78 6.86 -1.66 18.19
N ARG A 79 5.93 -1.09 18.97
CA ARG A 79 4.89 -1.85 19.68
C ARG A 79 3.90 -2.52 18.74
N LEU A 80 3.46 -1.83 17.68
CA LEU A 80 2.52 -2.37 16.69
C LEU A 80 3.05 -3.61 15.98
N PHE A 81 4.33 -3.63 15.66
CA PHE A 81 4.96 -4.71 14.89
C PHE A 81 5.82 -5.65 15.74
N ASN A 82 5.82 -5.47 17.06
CA ASN A 82 6.63 -6.25 18.01
C ASN A 82 8.13 -6.32 17.60
N VAL A 83 8.73 -5.14 17.39
CA VAL A 83 10.12 -5.01 16.93
C VAL A 83 10.97 -4.13 17.84
N LYS A 84 12.29 -4.33 17.78
CA LYS A 84 13.27 -3.55 18.54
C LYS A 84 13.60 -2.19 17.95
N PHE A 85 13.47 -2.02 16.63
CA PHE A 85 13.84 -0.80 15.93
C PHE A 85 12.79 -0.38 14.89
N ALA A 86 12.55 0.93 14.83
CA ALA A 86 11.78 1.59 13.80
C ALA A 86 12.45 2.91 13.43
N ASP A 87 12.63 3.14 12.13
CA ASP A 87 12.99 4.44 11.57
C ASP A 87 11.79 4.99 10.82
N VAL A 88 11.23 6.09 11.33
CA VAL A 88 10.03 6.76 10.82
C VAL A 88 10.36 7.99 10.00
N ARG A 89 11.61 8.16 9.55
CA ARG A 89 12.01 9.29 8.69
C ARG A 89 11.69 9.12 7.19
N PRO A 90 11.58 7.91 6.60
CA PRO A 90 11.26 7.77 5.18
C PRO A 90 9.96 8.50 4.79
N ILE A 91 10.04 9.41 3.81
CA ILE A 91 8.90 10.25 3.39
C ILE A 91 7.89 9.52 2.48
N SER A 92 8.16 8.27 2.10
CA SER A 92 7.25 7.42 1.32
C SER A 92 7.68 5.95 1.40
N GLY A 93 6.82 5.03 0.96
CA GLY A 93 7.19 3.61 0.82
C GLY A 93 8.32 3.37 -0.19
N VAL A 94 8.44 4.19 -1.24
CA VAL A 94 9.55 4.09 -2.20
C VAL A 94 10.87 4.47 -1.53
N VAL A 95 10.87 5.53 -0.72
CA VAL A 95 12.06 5.96 0.03
C VAL A 95 12.41 4.96 1.13
N ALA A 96 11.41 4.35 1.78
CA ALA A 96 11.65 3.28 2.76
C ALA A 96 12.35 2.07 2.11
N ASN A 97 11.90 1.66 0.92
CA ASN A 97 12.56 0.61 0.14
C ASN A 97 13.98 1.03 -0.27
N LEU A 98 14.14 2.26 -0.76
CA LEU A 98 15.46 2.77 -1.15
C LEU A 98 16.42 2.84 0.04
N ALA A 99 15.96 3.13 1.25
CA ALA A 99 16.78 3.11 2.47
C ALA A 99 17.33 1.71 2.74
N VAL A 100 16.51 0.66 2.60
CA VAL A 100 16.97 -0.74 2.70
C VAL A 100 17.98 -1.07 1.61
N TYR A 101 17.72 -0.68 0.36
CA TYR A 101 18.67 -0.94 -0.72
C TYR A 101 20.01 -0.22 -0.49
N THR A 102 19.98 1.05 -0.08
CA THR A 102 21.18 1.82 0.24
C THR A 102 21.93 1.22 1.42
N ALA A 103 21.23 0.75 2.45
CA ALA A 103 21.85 0.18 3.64
C ALA A 103 22.54 -1.17 3.37
N PHE A 104 21.99 -2.02 2.49
CA PHE A 104 22.35 -3.46 2.45
C PHE A 104 22.89 -3.97 1.13
N THR A 105 22.85 -3.20 0.05
CA THR A 105 23.40 -3.61 -1.26
C THR A 105 24.36 -2.59 -1.80
N ASN A 106 25.06 -2.93 -2.89
CA ASN A 106 25.90 -2.09 -3.74
C ASN A 106 25.37 -2.06 -5.18
N PRO A 107 25.70 -1.05 -6.02
CA PRO A 107 25.39 -1.13 -7.45
C PRO A 107 26.00 -2.39 -8.06
N GLY A 108 25.23 -3.08 -8.91
CA GLY A 108 25.61 -4.36 -9.51
C GLY A 108 25.28 -5.60 -8.67
N ASP A 109 24.91 -5.45 -7.39
CA ASP A 109 24.42 -6.58 -6.61
C ASP A 109 23.08 -7.09 -7.18
N VAL A 110 22.90 -8.40 -7.06
CA VAL A 110 21.66 -9.07 -7.48
C VAL A 110 20.59 -8.91 -6.41
N ALA A 111 19.41 -8.47 -6.82
CA ALA A 111 18.20 -8.53 -6.00
C ALA A 111 17.14 -9.39 -6.69
N MET A 112 16.33 -10.11 -5.91
CA MET A 112 15.21 -10.89 -6.43
C MET A 112 13.90 -10.36 -5.90
N ALA A 113 12.92 -10.16 -6.78
CA ALA A 113 11.60 -9.65 -6.41
C ALA A 113 10.49 -10.30 -7.25
N LEU A 114 9.23 -9.97 -6.95
CA LEU A 114 8.13 -10.32 -7.86
C LEU A 114 8.14 -9.45 -9.12
N PRO A 115 7.82 -10.01 -10.30
CA PRO A 115 7.55 -9.21 -11.49
C PRO A 115 6.39 -8.24 -11.28
N ILE A 116 6.49 -7.02 -11.81
CA ILE A 116 5.39 -6.03 -11.77
C ILE A 116 4.11 -6.59 -12.41
N THR A 117 4.25 -7.35 -13.49
CA THR A 117 3.14 -8.03 -14.19
C THR A 117 2.49 -9.16 -13.38
N LYS A 118 3.13 -9.56 -12.27
CA LYS A 118 2.66 -10.59 -11.34
C LYS A 118 2.35 -10.02 -9.95
N GLY A 119 2.12 -8.71 -9.86
CA GLY A 119 1.75 -8.05 -8.60
C GLY A 119 2.89 -7.36 -7.86
N GLY A 120 4.13 -7.47 -8.33
CA GLY A 120 5.26 -6.70 -7.80
C GLY A 120 5.03 -5.19 -7.85
N HIS A 121 5.84 -4.45 -7.11
CA HIS A 121 5.79 -2.98 -7.10
C HIS A 121 6.88 -2.39 -7.99
N ILE A 122 6.67 -1.17 -8.49
CA ILE A 122 7.65 -0.50 -9.35
C ILE A 122 8.98 -0.22 -8.63
N SER A 123 8.97 -0.02 -7.30
CA SER A 123 10.20 0.24 -6.53
C SER A 123 11.16 -0.94 -6.45
N MET A 124 10.67 -2.16 -6.61
CA MET A 124 11.48 -3.39 -6.64
C MET A 124 11.85 -3.80 -8.08
N GLY A 125 11.42 -3.03 -9.09
CA GLY A 125 11.61 -3.37 -10.49
C GLY A 125 13.01 -3.03 -11.04
N PRO A 126 13.39 -3.64 -12.18
CA PRO A 126 14.64 -3.36 -12.86
C PRO A 126 14.62 -2.00 -13.58
N LEU A 127 15.79 -1.58 -14.08
CA LEU A 127 15.93 -0.46 -15.01
C LEU A 127 15.23 -0.77 -16.34
N ARG A 128 15.45 -1.98 -16.88
CA ARG A 128 14.89 -2.46 -18.15
C ARG A 128 14.20 -3.81 -17.98
N GLY A 129 13.15 -4.04 -18.76
CA GLY A 129 12.48 -5.33 -18.85
C GLY A 129 13.27 -6.34 -19.70
N SER A 130 12.73 -7.56 -19.81
CA SER A 130 13.35 -8.66 -20.55
C SER A 130 13.52 -8.40 -22.05
N GLU A 131 12.74 -7.49 -22.63
CA GLU A 131 12.81 -7.10 -24.05
C GLU A 131 13.55 -5.75 -24.24
N GLY A 132 14.25 -5.28 -23.20
CA GLY A 132 15.02 -4.04 -23.24
C GLY A 132 14.22 -2.76 -23.05
N GLN A 133 12.89 -2.85 -22.90
CA GLN A 133 12.01 -1.71 -22.63
C GLN A 133 12.38 -1.03 -21.31
N PHE A 134 12.37 0.30 -21.29
CA PHE A 134 12.65 1.06 -20.07
C PHE A 134 11.48 0.93 -19.09
N ILE A 135 11.77 0.43 -17.88
CA ILE A 135 10.80 0.30 -16.78
C ILE A 135 11.01 1.41 -15.75
N GLY A 136 12.28 1.74 -15.44
CA GLY A 136 12.61 2.79 -14.48
C GLY A 136 12.33 2.42 -13.02
N GLY A 137 12.32 1.12 -12.68
CA GLY A 137 12.06 0.68 -11.30
C GLY A 137 13.16 1.13 -10.34
N THR A 138 12.81 1.55 -9.12
CA THR A 138 13.75 2.22 -8.19
C THR A 138 14.97 1.37 -7.87
N ALA A 139 14.81 0.07 -7.61
CA ALA A 139 15.89 -0.87 -7.37
C ALA A 139 16.92 -0.88 -8.52
N GLY A 140 16.46 -1.02 -9.76
CA GLY A 140 17.38 -1.05 -10.90
C GLY A 140 17.88 0.33 -11.34
N ALA A 141 16.99 1.33 -11.42
CA ALA A 141 17.29 2.62 -12.02
C ALA A 141 17.98 3.62 -11.07
N VAL A 142 17.65 3.58 -9.78
CA VAL A 142 18.22 4.51 -8.79
C VAL A 142 19.35 3.84 -8.02
N ARG A 143 19.10 2.64 -7.46
CA ARG A 143 20.13 1.93 -6.70
C ARG A 143 21.19 1.27 -7.60
N GLY A 144 20.82 0.87 -8.82
CA GLY A 144 21.71 0.18 -9.75
C GLY A 144 21.77 -1.34 -9.55
N LEU A 145 20.70 -1.96 -9.04
CA LEU A 145 20.65 -3.41 -8.79
C LEU A 145 20.34 -4.20 -10.06
N ASP A 146 20.95 -5.39 -10.18
CA ASP A 146 20.54 -6.39 -11.16
C ASP A 146 19.33 -7.15 -10.62
N VAL A 147 18.13 -6.69 -10.97
CA VAL A 147 16.88 -7.29 -10.50
C VAL A 147 16.54 -8.52 -11.33
N LYS A 148 16.54 -9.68 -10.67
CA LYS A 148 15.98 -10.95 -11.15
C LYS A 148 14.62 -11.19 -10.50
N TYR A 149 13.90 -12.20 -10.99
CA TYR A 149 12.55 -12.47 -10.52
C TYR A 149 12.41 -13.81 -9.80
N LEU A 150 11.69 -13.76 -8.68
CA LEU A 150 11.10 -14.94 -8.06
C LEU A 150 10.12 -15.61 -9.02
N ALA A 151 9.87 -16.91 -8.82
CA ALA A 151 8.85 -17.61 -9.56
C ALA A 151 7.46 -17.29 -8.98
N PHE A 152 6.44 -17.26 -9.84
CA PHE A 152 5.06 -16.97 -9.44
C PHE A 152 4.15 -18.06 -9.99
N ASP A 153 3.20 -18.48 -9.17
CA ASP A 153 2.13 -19.40 -9.52
C ASP A 153 0.89 -18.60 -9.90
N ASP A 154 0.56 -18.60 -11.20
CA ASP A 154 -0.60 -17.89 -11.75
C ASP A 154 -1.94 -18.45 -11.25
N HIS A 155 -1.99 -19.73 -10.86
CA HIS A 155 -3.21 -20.36 -10.35
C HIS A 155 -3.43 -19.96 -8.89
N ASN A 156 -2.42 -20.15 -8.05
CA ASN A 156 -2.49 -19.86 -6.62
C ASN A 156 -2.30 -18.36 -6.27
N MET A 157 -1.99 -17.53 -7.27
CA MET A 157 -1.77 -16.09 -7.13
C MET A 157 -0.73 -15.74 -6.05
N ASN A 158 0.36 -16.51 -6.00
CA ASN A 158 1.40 -16.36 -4.98
C ASN A 158 2.78 -16.76 -5.52
N VAL A 159 3.83 -16.53 -4.74
CA VAL A 159 5.19 -16.98 -5.04
C VAL A 159 5.22 -18.51 -5.12
N ASP A 160 5.82 -19.04 -6.19
CA ASP A 160 6.10 -20.47 -6.34
C ASP A 160 7.36 -20.79 -5.54
N VAL A 161 7.19 -21.44 -4.38
CA VAL A 161 8.25 -21.70 -3.41
C VAL A 161 9.39 -22.53 -4.02
N ASP A 162 9.07 -23.70 -4.56
CA ASP A 162 10.07 -24.65 -5.04
C ASP A 162 10.91 -24.08 -6.19
N LYS A 163 10.26 -23.39 -7.15
CA LYS A 163 10.99 -22.75 -8.24
C LYS A 163 11.76 -21.52 -7.77
N SER A 164 11.27 -20.80 -6.76
CA SER A 164 11.97 -19.65 -6.21
C SER A 164 13.21 -20.04 -5.43
N ILE A 165 13.16 -21.11 -4.64
CA ILE A 165 14.33 -21.67 -3.93
C ILE A 165 15.46 -21.95 -4.93
N LYS A 166 15.17 -22.68 -6.02
CA LYS A 166 16.16 -22.98 -7.06
C LYS A 166 16.77 -21.72 -7.68
N ARG A 167 15.93 -20.73 -8.01
CA ARG A 167 16.43 -19.46 -8.56
C ARG A 167 17.27 -18.69 -7.57
N ILE A 168 16.95 -18.73 -6.27
CA ILE A 168 17.76 -18.07 -5.21
C ILE A 168 19.13 -18.74 -5.12
N GLU A 169 19.19 -20.07 -5.12
CA GLU A 169 20.46 -20.83 -5.10
C GLU A 169 21.33 -20.58 -6.33
N GLU A 170 20.71 -20.49 -7.51
CA GLU A 170 21.38 -20.19 -8.78
C GLU A 170 21.94 -18.77 -8.85
N ASN A 171 21.15 -17.77 -8.41
CA ASN A 171 21.50 -16.36 -8.57
C ASN A 171 22.26 -15.77 -7.38
N LYS A 172 22.20 -16.42 -6.20
CA LYS A 172 22.85 -16.00 -4.94
C LYS A 172 22.68 -14.50 -4.66
N PRO A 173 21.44 -14.01 -4.57
CA PRO A 173 21.18 -12.57 -4.43
C PRO A 173 21.73 -12.01 -3.12
N LYS A 174 21.96 -10.69 -3.08
CA LYS A 174 22.15 -9.97 -1.81
C LYS A 174 20.85 -9.66 -1.10
N LEU A 175 19.76 -9.55 -1.86
CA LEU A 175 18.46 -9.16 -1.34
C LEU A 175 17.36 -9.97 -2.03
N VAL A 176 16.46 -10.55 -1.25
CA VAL A 176 15.19 -11.12 -1.72
C VAL A 176 14.05 -10.27 -1.16
N ILE A 177 13.17 -9.79 -2.04
CA ILE A 177 12.08 -8.87 -1.71
C ILE A 177 10.75 -9.59 -1.87
N LEU A 178 10.00 -9.69 -0.77
CA LEU A 178 8.60 -10.12 -0.72
C LEU A 178 7.66 -8.93 -0.47
N GLY A 179 6.36 -9.17 -0.51
CA GLY A 179 5.35 -8.11 -0.60
C GLY A 179 5.12 -7.64 -2.04
N GLY A 180 4.25 -6.65 -2.21
CA GLY A 180 3.88 -6.17 -3.55
C GLY A 180 2.70 -5.20 -3.57
N SER A 181 2.38 -4.74 -4.78
CA SER A 181 1.20 -3.92 -5.05
C SER A 181 -0.07 -4.77 -5.01
N VAL A 182 0.01 -5.96 -5.57
CA VAL A 182 -1.08 -6.94 -5.58
C VAL A 182 -0.65 -8.08 -4.68
N ILE A 183 -1.40 -8.29 -3.60
CA ILE A 183 -1.11 -9.30 -2.59
C ILE A 183 -2.44 -9.79 -2.00
N LEU A 184 -2.95 -10.88 -2.57
CA LEU A 184 -4.20 -11.51 -2.11
C LEU A 184 -3.98 -12.43 -0.92
N PHE A 185 -2.81 -13.06 -0.86
CA PHE A 185 -2.47 -14.10 0.12
C PHE A 185 -1.09 -13.84 0.74
N PRO A 186 -0.85 -14.31 1.97
CA PRO A 186 0.47 -14.28 2.59
C PRO A 186 1.55 -14.86 1.69
N HIS A 187 2.66 -14.13 1.52
CA HIS A 187 3.82 -14.67 0.81
C HIS A 187 4.61 -15.62 1.72
N PRO A 188 5.31 -16.63 1.14
CA PRO A 188 6.00 -17.68 1.87
C PRO A 188 7.32 -17.20 2.51
N VAL A 189 7.24 -16.32 3.50
CA VAL A 189 8.41 -15.73 4.19
C VAL A 189 9.20 -16.82 4.91
N LYS A 190 8.52 -17.70 5.63
CA LYS A 190 9.16 -18.75 6.43
C LYS A 190 9.91 -19.74 5.55
N GLU A 191 9.27 -20.19 4.48
CA GLU A 191 9.82 -21.15 3.53
C GLU A 191 11.03 -20.58 2.78
N LEU A 192 11.03 -19.28 2.49
CA LEU A 192 12.15 -18.63 1.79
C LEU A 192 13.24 -18.11 2.72
N SER A 193 12.99 -17.92 4.02
CA SER A 193 13.98 -17.41 4.98
C SER A 193 15.21 -18.32 5.06
N ASP A 194 15.00 -19.64 5.10
CA ASP A 194 16.10 -20.60 5.25
C ASP A 194 17.03 -20.61 4.04
N VAL A 195 16.47 -20.62 2.81
CA VAL A 195 17.30 -20.55 1.59
C VAL A 195 18.01 -19.21 1.49
N CYS A 196 17.37 -18.09 1.85
CA CYS A 196 18.01 -16.76 1.86
C CYS A 196 19.24 -16.77 2.77
N LYS A 197 19.10 -17.27 4.01
CA LYS A 197 20.22 -17.41 4.95
C LYS A 197 21.34 -18.30 4.39
N SER A 198 20.98 -19.43 3.76
CA SER A 198 21.97 -20.38 3.23
C SER A 198 22.87 -19.78 2.14
N VAL A 199 22.35 -18.83 1.36
CA VAL A 199 23.12 -18.13 0.31
C VAL A 199 23.68 -16.78 0.76
N GLY A 200 23.41 -16.37 2.01
CA GLY A 200 23.80 -15.06 2.55
C GLY A 200 23.00 -13.88 2.00
N ALA A 201 21.76 -14.11 1.56
CA ALA A 201 20.82 -13.08 1.14
C ALA A 201 20.01 -12.55 2.33
N LEU A 202 19.71 -11.25 2.31
CA LEU A 202 18.77 -10.63 3.24
C LEU A 202 17.33 -10.79 2.73
N LEU A 203 16.40 -11.18 3.59
CA LEU A 203 14.97 -11.25 3.26
C LEU A 203 14.26 -9.95 3.67
N HIS A 204 13.89 -9.14 2.69
CA HIS A 204 13.19 -7.87 2.87
C HIS A 204 11.70 -8.05 2.54
N TYR A 205 10.82 -7.64 3.46
CA TYR A 205 9.37 -7.63 3.23
C TYR A 205 8.85 -6.20 3.04
N ASP A 206 8.28 -5.89 1.87
CA ASP A 206 7.54 -4.64 1.65
C ASP A 206 6.07 -4.80 2.05
N ALA A 207 5.74 -4.34 3.26
CA ALA A 207 4.42 -4.42 3.84
C ALA A 207 3.46 -3.31 3.39
N ALA A 208 3.84 -2.42 2.46
CA ALA A 208 3.09 -1.20 2.17
C ALA A 208 1.57 -1.37 2.08
N HIS A 209 1.08 -2.37 1.35
CA HIS A 209 -0.35 -2.64 1.19
C HIS A 209 -1.00 -3.29 2.41
N VAL A 210 -0.26 -4.10 3.18
CA VAL A 210 -0.80 -4.95 4.25
C VAL A 210 -0.35 -4.53 5.65
N ALA A 211 0.36 -3.40 5.79
CA ALA A 211 0.92 -2.94 7.06
C ALA A 211 -0.14 -2.79 8.17
N GLY A 212 -1.35 -2.32 7.83
CA GLY A 212 -2.45 -2.25 8.79
C GLY A 212 -3.03 -3.62 9.15
N LEU A 213 -3.01 -4.58 8.22
CA LEU A 213 -3.46 -5.96 8.49
C LEU A 213 -2.45 -6.73 9.36
N ILE A 214 -1.16 -6.48 9.16
CA ILE A 214 -0.07 -7.03 9.99
C ILE A 214 -0.17 -6.44 11.40
N ALA A 215 -0.26 -5.10 11.51
CA ALA A 215 -0.42 -4.42 12.79
C ALA A 215 -1.70 -4.84 13.54
N GLY A 216 -2.78 -5.13 12.81
CA GLY A 216 -4.04 -5.66 13.33
C GLY A 216 -4.09 -7.19 13.47
N LYS A 217 -2.97 -7.90 13.30
CA LYS A 217 -2.86 -9.37 13.52
C LYS A 217 -3.82 -10.24 12.67
N GLN A 218 -4.14 -9.84 11.44
CA GLN A 218 -5.07 -10.60 10.56
C GLN A 218 -4.44 -11.22 9.32
N PHE A 219 -3.26 -10.74 8.89
CA PHE A 219 -2.51 -11.32 7.78
C PHE A 219 -1.35 -12.18 8.33
N GLN A 220 -0.21 -12.18 7.67
CA GLN A 220 1.01 -12.82 8.18
C GLN A 220 1.79 -11.93 9.17
N GLN A 221 2.80 -12.46 9.85
CA GLN A 221 3.73 -11.71 10.71
C GLN A 221 5.17 -11.84 10.19
N PRO A 222 5.57 -11.07 9.15
CA PRO A 222 6.81 -11.33 8.41
C PRO A 222 8.07 -11.30 9.28
N MET A 223 8.13 -10.38 10.25
CA MET A 223 9.28 -10.26 11.14
C MET A 223 9.45 -11.47 12.08
N GLU A 224 8.35 -12.15 12.43
CA GLU A 224 8.36 -13.39 13.22
C GLU A 224 8.62 -14.62 12.33
N GLU A 225 8.19 -14.57 11.07
CA GLU A 225 8.34 -15.64 10.09
C GLU A 225 9.75 -15.76 9.52
N GLY A 226 10.55 -14.70 9.58
CA GLY A 226 11.96 -14.74 9.19
C GLY A 226 12.41 -13.65 8.22
N ALA A 227 11.64 -12.58 8.04
CA ALA A 227 12.11 -11.38 7.37
C ALA A 227 13.17 -10.67 8.23
N ASP A 228 14.26 -10.25 7.60
CA ASP A 228 15.35 -9.51 8.24
C ASP A 228 15.01 -8.04 8.45
N VAL A 229 14.23 -7.47 7.53
CA VAL A 229 13.80 -6.08 7.53
C VAL A 229 12.44 -5.97 6.87
N MET A 230 11.62 -5.06 7.38
CA MET A 230 10.33 -4.76 6.78
C MET A 230 10.21 -3.26 6.53
N THR A 231 9.74 -2.91 5.34
CA THR A 231 9.41 -1.54 4.96
C THR A 231 7.90 -1.40 4.83
N MET A 232 7.41 -0.16 4.94
CA MET A 232 6.00 0.11 4.67
C MET A 232 5.79 1.55 4.22
N SER A 233 4.71 1.75 3.48
CA SER A 233 4.00 3.03 3.46
C SER A 233 2.94 3.07 4.54
N THR A 234 2.62 4.26 5.05
CA THR A 234 1.71 4.43 6.20
C THR A 234 0.32 4.94 5.84
N HIS A 235 -0.13 4.82 4.58
CA HIS A 235 -1.38 5.43 4.05
C HIS A 235 -2.29 4.47 3.28
N LYS A 236 -2.12 3.15 3.45
CA LYS A 236 -2.93 2.13 2.78
C LYS A 236 -3.85 1.48 3.79
N THR A 237 -3.74 0.18 4.05
CA THR A 237 -4.43 -0.45 5.20
C THR A 237 -3.98 0.16 6.54
N PHE A 238 -2.75 0.65 6.62
CA PHE A 238 -2.37 1.58 7.68
C PHE A 238 -2.97 2.96 7.37
N PHE A 239 -3.93 3.42 8.16
CA PHE A 239 -4.72 4.65 7.93
C PHE A 239 -4.02 5.94 8.42
N GLY A 240 -2.72 6.04 8.18
CA GLY A 240 -1.90 7.21 8.51
C GLY A 240 -1.62 8.10 7.29
N PRO A 241 -0.70 9.07 7.44
CA PRO A 241 -0.40 10.04 6.39
C PRO A 241 0.45 9.43 5.27
N GLN A 242 0.60 10.16 4.16
CA GLN A 242 1.59 9.84 3.15
C GLN A 242 3.00 9.93 3.73
N HIS A 243 3.54 8.78 4.11
CA HIS A 243 4.84 8.61 4.74
C HIS A 243 5.31 7.15 4.61
N GLY A 244 6.45 6.81 5.19
CA GLY A 244 6.97 5.45 5.26
C GLY A 244 7.74 5.15 6.54
N ALA A 245 8.07 3.87 6.74
CA ALA A 245 8.90 3.42 7.84
C ALA A 245 9.75 2.20 7.46
N VAL A 246 10.88 2.02 8.14
CA VAL A 246 11.73 0.82 8.09
C VAL A 246 11.78 0.24 9.50
N ILE A 247 11.57 -1.08 9.64
CA ILE A 247 11.65 -1.76 10.93
C ILE A 247 12.51 -3.01 10.86
N THR A 248 13.12 -3.38 11.99
CA THR A 248 13.89 -4.63 12.12
C THR A 248 14.07 -5.02 13.59
N ASN A 249 14.44 -6.28 13.83
CA ASN A 249 14.84 -6.83 15.12
C ASN A 249 16.35 -7.03 15.28
N ASP A 250 17.11 -6.81 14.21
CA ASP A 250 18.56 -7.05 14.20
C ASP A 250 19.33 -5.76 14.54
N GLU A 251 19.93 -5.74 15.73
CA GLU A 251 20.68 -4.60 16.26
C GLU A 251 21.88 -4.23 15.38
N GLU A 252 22.49 -5.19 14.67
CA GLU A 252 23.60 -4.93 13.74
C GLU A 252 23.16 -4.10 12.52
N LYS A 253 21.85 -4.09 12.23
CA LYS A 253 21.26 -3.35 11.10
C LYS A 253 20.87 -1.92 11.45
N PHE A 254 20.74 -1.56 12.73
CA PHE A 254 20.16 -0.28 13.16
C PHE A 254 20.97 0.91 12.63
N GLU A 255 22.28 0.93 12.86
CA GLU A 255 23.14 2.03 12.43
C GLU A 255 23.17 2.19 10.91
N ARG A 256 23.19 1.06 10.18
CA ARG A 256 23.18 1.06 8.71
C ARG A 256 21.90 1.69 8.16
N ILE A 257 20.75 1.37 8.74
CA ILE A 257 19.45 1.97 8.35
C ILE A 257 19.44 3.47 8.70
N LYS A 258 19.93 3.83 9.89
CA LYS A 258 19.98 5.25 10.31
C LYS A 258 20.79 6.09 9.31
N LEU A 259 21.98 5.62 8.95
CA LEU A 259 22.90 6.25 8.00
C LEU A 259 22.35 6.29 6.56
N ALA A 260 21.67 5.22 6.15
CA ALA A 260 21.04 5.19 4.83
C ALA A 260 19.92 6.22 4.69
N ASN A 261 19.13 6.46 5.75
CA ASN A 261 18.14 7.54 5.74
C ASN A 261 18.82 8.91 5.84
N PHE A 262 19.62 9.17 6.87
CA PHE A 262 20.39 10.41 7.01
C PHE A 262 21.85 10.07 7.35
N PRO A 263 22.84 10.59 6.62
CA PRO A 263 22.73 11.61 5.56
C PRO A 263 22.45 11.03 4.16
N GLY A 264 22.20 9.72 4.02
CA GLY A 264 22.19 9.04 2.73
C GLY A 264 21.11 9.50 1.75
N LEU A 265 19.85 9.54 2.17
CA LEU A 265 18.70 9.81 1.28
C LEU A 265 17.95 11.09 1.62
N LEU A 266 18.02 11.50 2.88
CA LEU A 266 17.27 12.60 3.46
C LEU A 266 18.24 13.50 4.21
N SER A 267 17.95 14.80 4.18
CA SER A 267 18.52 15.79 5.09
C SER A 267 17.44 16.16 6.09
N ASN A 268 16.35 16.79 5.64
CA ASN A 268 15.09 16.87 6.39
C ASN A 268 14.13 15.74 6.01
N HIS A 269 13.26 15.38 6.94
CA HIS A 269 12.08 14.56 6.72
C HIS A 269 10.83 15.34 7.11
N HIS A 270 9.66 14.91 6.63
CA HIS A 270 8.41 15.64 6.82
C HIS A 270 7.90 15.50 8.26
N LEU A 271 8.28 16.44 9.12
CA LEU A 271 7.98 16.39 10.56
C LEU A 271 6.49 16.39 10.89
N HIS A 272 5.69 17.13 10.11
CA HIS A 272 4.23 17.12 10.20
C HIS A 272 3.66 15.74 9.82
N SER A 273 4.25 15.03 8.86
CA SER A 273 3.90 13.64 8.56
C SER A 273 4.31 12.68 9.68
N VAL A 274 5.45 12.90 10.36
CA VAL A 274 5.82 12.10 11.54
C VAL A 274 4.84 12.33 12.69
N ALA A 275 4.41 13.57 12.93
CA ALA A 275 3.38 13.88 13.92
C ALA A 275 2.04 13.19 13.59
N ALA A 276 1.61 13.29 12.34
CA ALA A 276 0.41 12.61 11.86
C ALA A 276 0.54 11.08 11.94
N LEU A 277 1.72 10.52 11.69
CA LEU A 277 2.00 9.09 11.87
C LEU A 277 1.94 8.68 13.34
N ALA A 278 2.45 9.49 14.27
CA ALA A 278 2.36 9.21 15.70
C ALA A 278 0.90 9.05 16.14
N LEU A 279 0.02 9.96 15.71
CA LEU A 279 -1.41 9.89 16.00
C LEU A 279 -2.07 8.66 15.37
N ALA A 280 -1.79 8.41 14.08
CA ALA A 280 -2.34 7.24 13.38
C ALA A 280 -1.86 5.92 13.98
N ALA A 281 -0.61 5.84 14.44
CA ALA A 281 -0.07 4.67 15.12
C ALA A 281 -0.73 4.44 16.49
N ALA A 282 -1.06 5.51 17.22
CA ALA A 282 -1.81 5.40 18.47
C ALA A 282 -3.22 4.85 18.22
N GLU A 283 -3.91 5.35 17.18
CA GLU A 283 -5.22 4.83 16.76
C GLU A 283 -5.13 3.38 16.28
N MET A 284 -4.12 3.03 15.47
CA MET A 284 -3.90 1.65 15.03
C MET A 284 -3.65 0.71 16.22
N LEU A 285 -2.98 1.18 17.27
CA LEU A 285 -2.73 0.36 18.45
C LEU A 285 -4.01 0.08 19.25
N ALA A 286 -4.94 1.03 19.26
CA ALA A 286 -6.21 0.89 19.97
C ALA A 286 -7.27 0.11 19.17
N PHE A 287 -7.36 0.34 17.86
CA PHE A 287 -8.46 -0.14 17.02
C PHE A 287 -8.04 -1.09 15.89
N GLY A 288 -6.74 -1.28 15.67
CA GLY A 288 -6.19 -1.95 14.49
C GLY A 288 -6.65 -3.40 14.33
N GLU A 289 -6.78 -4.15 15.43
CA GLU A 289 -7.22 -5.55 15.36
C GLU A 289 -8.68 -5.67 14.88
N GLU A 290 -9.58 -4.84 15.42
CA GLU A 290 -10.98 -4.82 15.00
C GLU A 290 -11.11 -4.33 13.55
N TYR A 291 -10.42 -3.23 13.22
CA TYR A 291 -10.40 -2.66 11.88
C TYR A 291 -9.89 -3.66 10.84
N ALA A 292 -8.72 -4.27 11.06
CA ALA A 292 -8.13 -5.22 10.13
C ALA A 292 -9.05 -6.43 9.91
N ARG A 293 -9.70 -6.90 10.97
CA ARG A 293 -10.64 -8.04 10.90
C ARG A 293 -11.86 -7.69 10.06
N ALA A 294 -12.40 -6.48 10.26
CA ALA A 294 -13.49 -5.97 9.45
C ALA A 294 -13.09 -5.82 7.98
N VAL A 295 -11.89 -5.29 7.69
CA VAL A 295 -11.38 -5.13 6.32
C VAL A 295 -11.29 -6.47 5.60
N VAL A 296 -10.71 -7.51 6.23
CA VAL A 296 -10.60 -8.84 5.61
C VAL A 296 -11.97 -9.48 5.39
N ARG A 297 -12.90 -9.36 6.36
CA ARG A 297 -14.28 -9.85 6.18
C ARG A 297 -14.99 -9.15 5.03
N ASN A 298 -14.92 -7.82 4.98
CA ASN A 298 -15.53 -7.02 3.93
C ASN A 298 -14.95 -7.35 2.55
N ALA A 299 -13.64 -7.59 2.43
CA ALA A 299 -13.02 -7.96 1.16
C ALA A 299 -13.55 -9.31 0.66
N LYS A 300 -13.67 -10.30 1.55
CA LYS A 300 -14.27 -11.61 1.24
C LYS A 300 -15.76 -11.49 0.88
N ALA A 301 -16.52 -10.71 1.64
CA ALA A 301 -17.94 -10.49 1.38
C ALA A 301 -18.17 -9.80 0.03
N LEU A 302 -17.37 -8.79 -0.31
CA LEU A 302 -17.40 -8.14 -1.61
C LEU A 302 -17.03 -9.11 -2.73
N ALA A 303 -15.97 -9.88 -2.57
CA ALA A 303 -15.54 -10.87 -3.56
C ALA A 303 -16.63 -11.91 -3.83
N GLN A 304 -17.23 -12.48 -2.77
CA GLN A 304 -18.34 -13.43 -2.90
C GLN A 304 -19.55 -12.78 -3.57
N ALA A 305 -19.94 -11.57 -3.14
CA ALA A 305 -21.10 -10.90 -3.73
C ALA A 305 -20.88 -10.56 -5.21
N LEU A 306 -19.68 -10.13 -5.61
CA LEU A 306 -19.35 -9.91 -7.03
C LEU A 306 -19.41 -11.21 -7.82
N HIS A 307 -18.90 -12.31 -7.26
CA HIS A 307 -19.01 -13.63 -7.89
C HIS A 307 -20.48 -14.05 -8.08
N ASP A 308 -21.31 -13.89 -7.04
CA ASP A 308 -22.74 -14.21 -7.08
C ASP A 308 -23.53 -13.35 -8.09
N GLU A 309 -23.08 -12.10 -8.32
CA GLU A 309 -23.63 -11.22 -9.35
C GLU A 309 -23.12 -11.55 -10.77
N GLY A 310 -22.25 -12.56 -10.92
CA GLY A 310 -21.79 -13.09 -12.21
C GLY A 310 -20.44 -12.57 -12.69
N PHE A 311 -19.64 -11.92 -11.84
CA PHE A 311 -18.31 -11.46 -12.19
C PHE A 311 -17.27 -12.58 -12.07
N SER A 312 -16.25 -12.54 -12.94
CA SER A 312 -15.06 -13.39 -12.83
C SER A 312 -14.12 -12.84 -11.76
N VAL A 313 -14.23 -13.37 -10.55
CA VAL A 313 -13.39 -12.98 -9.40
C VAL A 313 -12.20 -13.94 -9.31
N VAL A 314 -10.98 -13.39 -9.25
CA VAL A 314 -9.75 -14.18 -9.22
C VAL A 314 -9.63 -14.97 -7.91
N ALA A 315 -9.04 -16.16 -8.00
CA ALA A 315 -8.72 -17.05 -6.86
C ALA A 315 -9.95 -17.60 -6.09
N GLU A 316 -11.07 -17.83 -6.78
CA GLU A 316 -12.28 -18.47 -6.22
C GLU A 316 -11.98 -19.75 -5.42
N HIS A 317 -11.18 -20.66 -5.99
CA HIS A 317 -10.76 -21.92 -5.34
C HIS A 317 -10.00 -21.75 -4.02
N LEU A 318 -9.52 -20.55 -3.69
CA LEU A 318 -8.83 -20.21 -2.44
C LEU A 318 -9.69 -19.30 -1.53
N GLY A 319 -10.97 -19.10 -1.85
CA GLY A 319 -11.84 -18.15 -1.14
C GLY A 319 -11.54 -16.69 -1.48
N PHE A 320 -11.07 -16.43 -2.70
CA PHE A 320 -10.80 -15.13 -3.33
C PHE A 320 -9.62 -14.33 -2.74
N THR A 321 -9.59 -14.13 -1.43
CA THR A 321 -8.58 -13.26 -0.79
C THR A 321 -8.45 -13.54 0.71
N GLN A 322 -7.26 -13.30 1.24
CA GLN A 322 -6.98 -13.19 2.67
C GLN A 322 -6.54 -11.77 3.07
N SER A 323 -6.56 -10.81 2.13
CA SER A 323 -6.15 -9.43 2.36
C SER A 323 -7.33 -8.45 2.25
N HIS A 324 -7.05 -7.18 2.04
CA HIS A 324 -8.05 -6.13 1.79
C HIS A 324 -8.40 -5.97 0.31
N GLN A 325 -7.79 -6.77 -0.56
CA GLN A 325 -7.87 -6.63 -2.01
C GLN A 325 -8.80 -7.66 -2.64
N VAL A 326 -9.46 -7.26 -3.72
CA VAL A 326 -10.22 -8.16 -4.61
C VAL A 326 -9.77 -7.88 -6.05
N LEU A 327 -9.57 -8.92 -6.85
CA LEU A 327 -9.25 -8.79 -8.27
C LEU A 327 -10.39 -9.34 -9.12
N LEU A 328 -10.76 -8.57 -10.14
CA LEU A 328 -11.71 -8.98 -11.17
C LEU A 328 -10.98 -9.17 -12.50
N ASP A 329 -11.28 -10.25 -13.21
CA ASP A 329 -10.98 -10.38 -14.65
C ASP A 329 -12.17 -9.82 -15.44
N VAL A 330 -11.97 -8.65 -16.05
CA VAL A 330 -12.96 -7.91 -16.83
C VAL A 330 -12.60 -7.89 -18.32
N ASP A 331 -11.70 -8.77 -18.75
CA ASP A 331 -11.23 -8.88 -20.13
C ASP A 331 -12.42 -9.09 -21.09
N ALA A 332 -13.34 -9.98 -20.70
CA ALA A 332 -14.59 -10.26 -21.43
C ALA A 332 -15.60 -9.09 -21.43
N LEU A 333 -15.43 -8.10 -20.54
CA LEU A 333 -16.26 -6.90 -20.45
C LEU A 333 -15.66 -5.70 -21.20
N GLY A 334 -14.61 -5.93 -22.00
CA GLY A 334 -13.96 -4.91 -22.81
C GLY A 334 -12.72 -4.30 -22.16
N GLY A 335 -12.16 -4.94 -21.12
CA GLY A 335 -10.91 -4.55 -20.49
C GLY A 335 -11.05 -3.56 -19.35
N GLY A 336 -9.99 -3.48 -18.54
CA GLY A 336 -9.91 -2.67 -17.34
C GLY A 336 -10.04 -1.18 -17.60
N HIS A 337 -9.52 -0.65 -18.72
CA HIS A 337 -9.63 0.79 -19.00
C HIS A 337 -11.09 1.22 -19.23
N ARG A 338 -11.85 0.42 -19.96
CA ARG A 338 -13.27 0.69 -20.22
C ARG A 338 -14.09 0.57 -18.93
N CYS A 339 -13.88 -0.51 -18.17
CA CYS A 339 -14.66 -0.76 -16.95
C CYS A 339 -14.35 0.29 -15.87
N GLU A 340 -13.09 0.67 -15.69
CA GLU A 340 -12.67 1.73 -14.76
C GLU A 340 -13.38 3.05 -15.06
N LYS A 341 -13.42 3.49 -16.33
CA LYS A 341 -14.11 4.73 -16.72
C LYS A 341 -15.61 4.70 -16.46
N LEU A 342 -16.28 3.59 -16.79
CA LEU A 342 -17.71 3.43 -16.55
C LEU A 342 -18.03 3.48 -15.04
N LEU A 343 -17.18 2.88 -14.21
CA LEU A 343 -17.33 2.93 -12.75
C LEU A 343 -17.03 4.32 -12.19
N GLU A 344 -16.02 5.03 -12.70
CA GLU A 344 -15.73 6.42 -12.31
C GLU A 344 -16.91 7.36 -12.60
N GLU A 345 -17.53 7.24 -13.78
CA GLU A 345 -18.76 7.98 -14.13
C GLU A 345 -19.95 7.64 -13.21
N ALA A 346 -19.93 6.46 -12.58
CA ALA A 346 -20.89 6.02 -11.57
C ALA A 346 -20.48 6.39 -10.13
N ASN A 347 -19.46 7.23 -9.93
CA ASN A 347 -18.88 7.56 -8.61
C ASN A 347 -18.30 6.35 -7.85
N ILE A 348 -17.87 5.30 -8.56
CA ILE A 348 -17.19 4.13 -7.99
C ILE A 348 -15.71 4.20 -8.42
N ILE A 349 -14.84 4.56 -7.49
CA ILE A 349 -13.44 4.91 -7.80
C ILE A 349 -12.57 3.67 -7.62
N VAL A 350 -12.05 3.13 -8.73
CA VAL A 350 -11.26 1.89 -8.76
C VAL A 350 -9.97 2.09 -9.55
N ASN A 351 -9.08 1.09 -9.52
CA ASN A 351 -7.92 1.08 -10.40
C ASN A 351 -7.97 -0.10 -11.38
N ARG A 352 -7.73 0.18 -12.66
CA ARG A 352 -7.37 -0.85 -13.65
C ARG A 352 -6.04 -1.47 -13.27
N ASN A 353 -5.89 -2.77 -13.48
CA ASN A 353 -4.75 -3.52 -12.97
C ASN A 353 -4.35 -4.66 -13.91
N LEU A 354 -3.05 -4.82 -14.16
CA LEU A 354 -2.53 -5.98 -14.89
C LEU A 354 -2.79 -7.27 -14.11
N LEU A 355 -3.32 -8.29 -14.79
CA LEU A 355 -3.42 -9.65 -14.28
C LEU A 355 -2.23 -10.49 -14.76
N PRO A 356 -1.86 -11.57 -14.05
CA PRO A 356 -0.71 -12.39 -14.42
C PRO A 356 -0.71 -12.91 -15.87
N TRP A 357 -1.88 -13.15 -16.45
CA TRP A 357 -2.04 -13.66 -17.81
C TRP A 357 -2.14 -12.57 -18.90
N ASP A 358 -2.23 -11.30 -18.53
CA ASP A 358 -2.51 -10.20 -19.47
C ASP A 358 -1.51 -10.10 -20.62
N ILE A 359 -0.21 -10.19 -20.32
CA ILE A 359 0.83 -10.10 -21.35
C ILE A 359 0.68 -11.23 -22.38
N LYS A 360 0.35 -12.44 -21.94
CA LYS A 360 0.09 -13.58 -22.84
C LYS A 360 -1.16 -13.37 -23.68
N ARG A 361 -2.12 -12.59 -23.20
CA ARG A 361 -3.34 -12.19 -23.93
C ARG A 361 -3.15 -10.92 -24.79
N GLY A 362 -1.94 -10.37 -24.88
CA GLY A 362 -1.66 -9.16 -25.65
C GLY A 362 -2.18 -7.86 -24.99
N ARG A 363 -2.53 -7.91 -23.71
CA ARG A 363 -2.95 -6.73 -22.91
C ARG A 363 -1.71 -5.98 -22.37
N SER A 364 -1.90 -4.74 -21.94
CA SER A 364 -0.82 -3.89 -21.40
C SER A 364 -1.30 -3.05 -20.23
N PHE A 365 -0.39 -2.34 -19.55
CA PHE A 365 -0.78 -1.44 -18.44
C PHE A 365 -1.74 -0.31 -18.87
N LYS A 366 -1.79 0.05 -20.16
CA LYS A 366 -2.70 1.07 -20.68
C LYS A 366 -4.13 0.56 -20.76
N ASP A 367 -4.30 -0.72 -21.06
CA ASP A 367 -5.59 -1.39 -21.11
C ASP A 367 -5.42 -2.86 -20.67
N PRO A 368 -5.39 -3.09 -19.35
CA PRO A 368 -5.19 -4.42 -18.79
C PRO A 368 -6.50 -5.22 -18.81
N GLY A 369 -6.44 -6.52 -18.51
CA GLY A 369 -7.63 -7.37 -18.38
C GLY A 369 -8.35 -7.21 -17.04
N GLY A 370 -7.72 -6.60 -16.03
CA GLY A 370 -8.25 -6.61 -14.66
C GLY A 370 -8.62 -5.27 -14.04
N LEU A 371 -9.39 -5.36 -12.96
CA LEU A 371 -9.58 -4.32 -11.95
C LEU A 371 -9.04 -4.81 -10.61
N ARG A 372 -8.45 -3.91 -9.83
CA ARG A 372 -8.08 -4.15 -8.43
C ARG A 372 -8.90 -3.25 -7.53
N LEU A 373 -9.62 -3.89 -6.62
CA LEU A 373 -10.52 -3.24 -5.68
C LEU A 373 -9.92 -3.35 -4.28
N GLY A 374 -10.22 -2.38 -3.42
CA GLY A 374 -9.92 -2.42 -2.00
C GLY A 374 -11.07 -1.89 -1.17
N VAL A 375 -11.20 -2.40 0.04
CA VAL A 375 -12.32 -2.07 0.96
C VAL A 375 -11.87 -1.28 2.19
N SER A 376 -10.59 -0.91 2.27
CA SER A 376 -9.97 -0.30 3.46
C SER A 376 -10.66 1.00 3.86
N GLU A 377 -10.89 1.90 2.90
CA GLU A 377 -11.52 3.20 3.15
C GLU A 377 -13.02 3.05 3.46
N LEU A 378 -13.74 2.23 2.69
CA LEU A 378 -15.16 1.93 2.96
C LEU A 378 -15.38 1.38 4.37
N THR A 379 -14.52 0.44 4.78
CA THR A 379 -14.55 -0.10 6.15
C THR A 379 -14.24 0.98 7.17
N ARG A 380 -13.28 1.86 6.89
CA ARG A 380 -12.93 3.00 7.74
C ARG A 380 -14.08 4.01 7.88
N LEU A 381 -14.98 4.07 6.91
CA LEU A 381 -16.21 4.88 6.94
C LEU A 381 -17.39 4.18 7.62
N GLY A 382 -17.20 2.93 8.08
CA GLY A 382 -18.19 2.14 8.82
C GLY A 382 -19.03 1.18 7.99
N MET A 383 -18.72 0.97 6.71
CA MET A 383 -19.43 -0.02 5.88
C MET A 383 -19.06 -1.46 6.30
N GLY A 384 -20.06 -2.35 6.30
CA GLY A 384 -19.91 -3.76 6.60
C GLY A 384 -20.23 -4.67 5.41
N GLU A 385 -20.44 -5.95 5.69
CA GLU A 385 -20.65 -7.00 4.68
C GLU A 385 -21.94 -6.80 3.86
N GLU A 386 -22.99 -6.24 4.46
CA GLU A 386 -24.24 -5.93 3.75
C GLU A 386 -24.05 -4.82 2.72
N GLU A 387 -23.31 -3.77 3.07
CA GLU A 387 -22.96 -2.72 2.10
C GLU A 387 -22.08 -3.27 0.96
N MET A 388 -21.20 -4.25 1.24
CA MET A 388 -20.42 -4.90 0.18
C MET A 388 -21.32 -5.61 -0.85
N LYS A 389 -22.44 -6.20 -0.41
CA LYS A 389 -23.45 -6.80 -1.30
C LYS A 389 -24.21 -5.74 -2.10
N GLU A 390 -24.56 -4.62 -1.47
CA GLU A 390 -25.16 -3.48 -2.19
C GLU A 390 -24.22 -2.95 -3.27
N ILE A 391 -22.93 -2.84 -2.97
CA ILE A 391 -21.90 -2.40 -3.91
C ILE A 391 -21.77 -3.37 -5.08
N ALA A 392 -21.74 -4.68 -4.85
CA ALA A 392 -21.68 -5.67 -5.93
C ALA A 392 -22.86 -5.53 -6.94
N LYS A 393 -24.06 -5.21 -6.44
CA LYS A 393 -25.22 -4.92 -7.30
C LYS A 393 -25.02 -3.66 -8.14
N LEU A 394 -24.39 -2.63 -7.59
CA LEU A 394 -24.05 -1.41 -8.36
C LEU A 394 -23.05 -1.72 -9.47
N TYR A 395 -22.05 -2.58 -9.22
CA TYR A 395 -21.14 -3.07 -10.27
C TYR A 395 -21.90 -3.78 -11.38
N ARG A 396 -22.82 -4.69 -11.03
CA ARG A 396 -23.66 -5.40 -12.00
C ARG A 396 -24.45 -4.44 -12.87
N LYS A 397 -25.14 -3.47 -12.26
CA LYS A 397 -25.93 -2.45 -12.99
C LYS A 397 -25.09 -1.74 -14.05
N VAL A 398 -23.87 -1.33 -13.69
CA VAL A 398 -22.98 -0.58 -14.59
C VAL A 398 -22.37 -1.48 -15.66
N LEU A 399 -21.80 -2.63 -15.28
CA LEU A 399 -20.92 -3.40 -16.17
C LEU A 399 -21.61 -4.53 -16.93
N LEU A 400 -22.62 -5.16 -16.33
CA LEU A 400 -23.35 -6.29 -16.93
C LEU A 400 -24.67 -5.83 -17.55
N ASP A 401 -25.48 -5.10 -16.79
CA ASP A 401 -26.80 -4.63 -17.24
C ASP A 401 -26.70 -3.36 -18.10
N ARG A 402 -25.54 -2.69 -18.09
CA ARG A 402 -25.22 -1.49 -18.90
C ARG A 402 -26.20 -0.34 -18.68
N GLU A 403 -26.67 -0.17 -17.44
CA GLU A 403 -27.41 1.03 -17.05
C GLU A 403 -26.53 2.28 -17.21
N ASP A 404 -27.16 3.44 -17.40
CA ASP A 404 -26.46 4.73 -17.45
C ASP A 404 -25.67 4.97 -16.15
N PRO A 405 -24.32 5.07 -16.21
CA PRO A 405 -23.49 5.30 -15.02
C PRO A 405 -23.95 6.50 -14.20
N LYS A 406 -24.46 7.57 -14.83
CA LYS A 406 -24.90 8.78 -14.12
C LYS A 406 -26.12 8.55 -13.26
N LYS A 407 -27.00 7.62 -13.65
CA LYS A 407 -28.14 7.21 -12.83
C LYS A 407 -27.65 6.41 -11.61
N VAL A 408 -26.71 5.49 -11.83
CA VAL A 408 -26.09 4.70 -10.75
C VAL A 408 -25.29 5.59 -9.79
N ALA A 409 -24.64 6.67 -10.28
CA ALA A 409 -23.96 7.66 -9.43
C ALA A 409 -24.90 8.30 -8.39
N GLY A 410 -26.18 8.49 -8.73
CA GLY A 410 -27.20 8.93 -7.78
C GLY A 410 -27.43 7.90 -6.67
N GLU A 411 -27.55 6.62 -7.02
CA GLU A 411 -27.70 5.53 -6.05
C GLU A 411 -26.46 5.39 -5.14
N VAL A 412 -25.27 5.53 -5.71
CA VAL A 412 -24.00 5.58 -4.95
C VAL A 412 -24.03 6.73 -3.95
N SER A 413 -24.44 7.93 -4.39
CA SER A 413 -24.54 9.10 -3.53
C SER A 413 -25.51 8.90 -2.37
N GLU A 414 -26.65 8.24 -2.60
CA GLU A 414 -27.61 7.89 -1.55
C GLU A 414 -27.05 6.87 -0.55
N LEU A 415 -26.37 5.82 -1.01
CA LEU A 415 -25.65 4.88 -0.14
C LEU A 415 -24.62 5.62 0.72
N ARG A 416 -23.85 6.54 0.12
CA ARG A 416 -22.79 7.29 0.82
C ARG A 416 -23.31 8.22 1.92
N LYS A 417 -24.54 8.72 1.85
CA LYS A 417 -25.14 9.53 2.93
C LYS A 417 -25.18 8.83 4.28
N ARG A 418 -25.22 7.48 4.30
CA ARG A 418 -25.21 6.68 5.54
C ARG A 418 -23.82 6.64 6.22
N PHE A 419 -22.72 6.92 5.51
CA PHE A 419 -21.36 6.58 5.93
C PHE A 419 -20.36 7.73 5.79
N ARG A 420 -20.62 8.90 6.38
CA ARG A 420 -19.78 10.09 6.17
C ARG A 420 -18.64 10.30 7.17
N ASN A 421 -18.64 9.55 8.27
CA ASN A 421 -17.69 9.76 9.35
C ASN A 421 -16.59 8.70 9.36
N VAL A 422 -15.36 9.12 9.66
CA VAL A 422 -14.25 8.23 9.96
C VAL A 422 -14.52 7.49 11.27
N LYS A 423 -14.38 6.17 11.24
CA LYS A 423 -14.48 5.23 12.36
C LYS A 423 -13.10 4.73 12.80
N TYR A 424 -13.05 4.00 13.91
CA TYR A 424 -11.82 3.41 14.46
C TYR A 424 -10.74 4.47 14.77
N ALA A 425 -11.17 5.63 15.25
CA ALA A 425 -10.36 6.78 15.62
C ALA A 425 -10.76 7.27 17.02
N PHE A 426 -9.85 7.93 17.74
CA PHE A 426 -10.19 8.59 19.01
C PHE A 426 -11.11 9.80 18.78
N GLU A 427 -10.88 10.54 17.69
CA GLU A 427 -11.74 11.63 17.23
C GLU A 427 -12.47 11.18 15.95
N GLU A 428 -13.68 10.64 16.09
CA GLU A 428 -14.56 10.41 14.93
C GLU A 428 -15.11 11.73 14.39
N GLY A 429 -15.25 11.84 13.07
CA GLY A 429 -15.78 13.03 12.42
C GLY A 429 -15.87 12.89 10.92
N PRO A 430 -16.38 13.90 10.20
CA PRO A 430 -16.58 13.85 8.75
C PRO A 430 -15.27 13.55 8.01
N ALA A 431 -15.30 12.58 7.11
CA ALA A 431 -14.12 12.11 6.38
C ALA A 431 -13.58 13.14 5.37
N TYR A 432 -14.47 13.86 4.69
CA TYR A 432 -14.12 14.76 3.58
C TYR A 432 -14.47 16.23 3.87
N GLU A 433 -14.70 16.62 5.12
CA GLU A 433 -14.79 18.05 5.48
C GLU A 433 -13.44 18.73 5.22
N TYR A 434 -13.45 19.87 4.54
CA TYR A 434 -12.25 20.65 4.16
C TYR A 434 -12.06 21.86 5.07
#